data_AF-A0A920GVC7-F1
#
_entry.id   AF-A0A920GVC7-F1
#
_cell.length_a   1.000
_cell.length_b   1.000
_cell.length_c   1.000
_cell.angle_alpha   90.00
_cell.angle_beta   90.00
_cell.angle_gamma   90.00
#
_symmetry.space_group_name_H-M   'P 1'
#
loop_
_entity.id
_entity.type
_entity.pdbx_description
1 polymer ?
#
loop_
_entity_poly.entity_id
_entity_poly.type
_entity_poly.pdbx_seq_one_letter_code
_entity_poly.pdbx_strand_id
1 'polypeptide(L)' 'MKRYGIWKYFLILVVLGFGIVYSLPNLYAPDPAVQVSYTSSSQTADKFLEDRILNIIQESNLYTQIELEKIMSL' A
#
# COMPACT_ATOMS: atom_id res chain seq x y z
N MET A 1 27.02 -14.67 -41.39
CA MET A 1 26.87 -13.24 -41.03
C MET A 1 25.83 -13.13 -39.91
N LYS A 2 26.10 -12.38 -38.82
CA LYS A 2 25.14 -12.24 -37.71
C LYS A 2 23.85 -11.62 -38.28
N ARG A 3 22.72 -12.32 -38.14
CA ARG A 3 21.42 -11.99 -38.77
C ARG A 3 20.85 -10.64 -38.30
N TYR A 4 21.40 -10.08 -37.22
CA TYR A 4 21.02 -8.83 -36.60
C TYR A 4 22.27 -8.08 -36.13
N GLY A 5 22.31 -6.76 -36.39
CA GLY A 5 23.39 -5.91 -35.88
C GLY A 5 23.42 -5.87 -34.35
N ILE A 6 24.62 -5.76 -33.77
CA ILE A 6 24.88 -5.73 -32.32
C ILE A 6 23.96 -4.73 -31.59
N TRP A 7 23.62 -3.63 -32.25
CA TRP A 7 22.76 -2.57 -31.72
C TRP A 7 21.38 -3.05 -31.26
N LYS A 8 20.78 -4.06 -31.90
CA LYS A 8 19.48 -4.60 -31.48
C LYS A 8 19.54 -5.25 -30.11
N TYR A 9 20.63 -5.95 -29.81
CA TYR A 9 20.84 -6.57 -28.49
C TYR A 9 21.10 -5.51 -27.41
N PHE A 10 21.79 -4.41 -27.76
CA PHE A 10 21.99 -3.28 -26.86
C PHE A 10 20.66 -2.59 -26.52
N LEU A 11 19.81 -2.34 -27.52
CA LEU A 11 18.47 -1.79 -27.31
C LEU A 11 17.64 -2.64 -26.35
N ILE A 12 17.66 -3.98 -26.52
CA ILE A 12 16.95 -4.91 -25.63
C ILE A 12 17.45 -4.75 -24.19
N LEU A 13 18.77 -4.71 -23.98
CA LEU A 13 19.36 -4.60 -22.64
C LEU A 13 19.00 -3.27 -21.95
N VAL A 14 19.00 -2.17 -22.71
CA VAL A 14 18.60 -0.85 -22.21
C VAL A 14 17.13 -0.83 -21.79
N VAL A 15 16.22 -1.32 -22.64
CA VAL A 15 14.79 -1.37 -22.33
C VAL A 15 14.52 -2.26 -21.12
N LEU A 16 15.21 -3.41 -21.02
CA LEU A 16 15.10 -4.32 -19.87
C LEU A 16 15.55 -3.64 -18.57
N GLY A 17 16.67 -2.91 -18.61
CA GLY A 17 17.21 -2.19 -17.46
C GLY A 17 16.26 -1.10 -16.95
N PHE A 18 15.72 -0.29 -17.87
CA PHE A 18 14.70 0.71 -17.50
C PHE A 18 13.44 0.07 -16.92
N GLY A 19 12.96 -1.04 -17.50
CA GLY A 19 11.81 -1.77 -16.98
C GLY A 19 12.01 -2.27 -15.54
N ILE A 20 13.21 -2.76 -15.20
CA ILE A 20 13.55 -3.19 -13.84
C ILE A 20 13.56 -1.99 -12.89
N VAL A 21 14.29 -0.92 -13.20
CA VAL A 21 14.37 0.27 -12.33
C VAL A 21 12.98 0.90 -12.13
N TYR A 22 12.16 0.90 -13.17
CA TYR A 22 10.80 1.43 -13.11
C TYR A 22 9.84 0.55 -12.30
N SER A 23 10.03 -0.77 -12.28
CA SER A 23 9.15 -1.67 -11.51
C SER A 23 9.49 -1.71 -10.02
N LEU A 24 10.72 -1.36 -9.61
CA LEU A 24 11.14 -1.31 -8.21
C LEU A 24 10.13 -0.64 -7.25
N PRO A 25 9.66 0.60 -7.49
CA PRO A 25 8.68 1.25 -6.62
C PRO A 25 7.29 0.63 -6.67
N ASN A 26 7.00 -0.24 -7.64
CA ASN A 26 5.71 -0.93 -7.77
C ASN A 26 5.72 -2.34 -7.14
N LEU A 27 6.81 -2.72 -6.46
CA LEU A 27 6.95 -4.04 -5.81
C LEU A 27 6.43 -4.07 -4.36
N TYR A 28 5.83 -2.99 -3.87
CA TYR A 28 5.18 -3.02 -2.56
C TYR A 28 3.93 -3.89 -2.61
N ALA A 29 3.87 -4.90 -1.74
CA ALA A 29 2.64 -5.65 -1.53
C ALA A 29 1.55 -4.70 -1.01
N PRO A 30 0.27 -4.91 -1.39
CA PRO A 30 -0.83 -4.18 -0.76
C PRO A 30 -0.77 -4.40 0.75
N ASP A 31 -0.74 -3.32 1.53
CA ASP A 31 -0.88 -3.39 2.98
C ASP A 31 -2.36 -3.63 3.30
N PRO A 32 -2.75 -4.82 3.83
CA PRO A 32 -4.15 -5.14 4.02
C PRO A 32 -4.73 -4.35 5.20
N ALA A 33 -5.42 -3.25 4.88
CA ALA A 33 -6.13 -2.43 5.86
C ALA A 33 -7.63 -2.79 5.92
N VAL A 34 -8.19 -2.81 7.13
CA VAL A 34 -9.63 -2.95 7.38
C VAL A 34 -10.17 -1.61 7.85
N GLN A 35 -11.01 -0.97 7.05
CA GLN A 35 -11.66 0.29 7.42
C GLN A 35 -12.84 0.02 8.36
N VAL A 36 -12.86 0.72 9.50
CA VAL A 36 -13.94 0.62 10.50
C VAL A 36 -14.57 1.99 10.68
N SER A 37 -15.88 2.07 10.45
CA SER A 37 -16.67 3.29 10.62
C SER A 37 -17.99 2.99 11.34
N TYR A 38 -18.63 4.02 11.87
CA TYR A 38 -19.97 3.88 12.42
C TYR A 38 -21.01 3.63 11.31
N THR A 39 -22.11 2.95 11.65
CA THR A 39 -23.24 2.73 10.75
C THR A 39 -24.01 4.02 10.42
N SER A 40 -23.90 5.01 11.30
CA SER A 40 -24.53 6.32 11.13
C SER A 40 -23.54 7.28 10.47
N SER A 41 -23.93 7.85 9.34
CA SER A 41 -23.13 8.82 8.59
C SER A 41 -22.91 10.15 9.32
N SER A 42 -23.60 10.39 10.44
CA SER A 42 -23.37 11.57 11.29
C SER A 42 -22.24 11.40 12.30
N GLN A 43 -21.72 10.17 12.46
CA GLN A 43 -20.64 9.86 13.41
C GLN A 43 -19.34 9.59 12.65
N THR A 44 -18.33 10.39 12.94
CA THR A 44 -16.97 10.26 12.37
C THR A 44 -16.15 9.24 13.18
N ALA A 45 -15.11 8.67 12.57
CA ALA A 45 -14.11 7.88 13.30
C ALA A 45 -13.43 8.77 14.35
N ASP A 46 -13.86 8.63 15.60
CA ASP A 46 -13.43 9.45 16.74
C ASP A 46 -12.63 8.60 17.74
N LYS A 47 -11.99 9.25 18.72
CA LYS A 47 -11.15 8.63 19.75
C LYS A 47 -11.85 7.48 20.49
N PHE A 48 -13.15 7.56 20.68
CA PHE A 48 -13.93 6.49 21.31
C PHE A 48 -13.96 5.19 20.49
N LEU A 49 -13.97 5.30 19.16
CA LEU A 49 -13.88 4.14 18.27
C LEU A 49 -12.49 3.52 18.33
N GLU A 50 -11.44 4.36 18.33
CA GLU A 50 -10.04 3.95 18.49
C GLU A 50 -9.83 3.17 19.79
N ASP A 51 -10.28 3.72 20.92
CA ASP A 51 -10.15 3.09 22.24
C ASP A 51 -10.89 1.75 22.31
N ARG A 52 -12.07 1.66 21.69
CA ARG A 52 -12.81 0.39 21.61
C ARG A 52 -12.04 -0.66 20.81
N ILE A 53 -11.48 -0.27 19.67
CA ILE A 53 -10.70 -1.16 18.80
C ILE A 53 -9.41 -1.61 19.51
N LEU A 54 -8.71 -0.69 20.19
CA LEU A 54 -7.52 -0.98 21.00
C LEU A 54 -7.79 -2.03 22.07
N ASN A 55 -8.89 -1.88 22.84
CA ASN A 55 -9.24 -2.85 23.87
C ASN A 55 -9.49 -4.26 23.28
N ILE A 56 -10.22 -4.35 22.16
CA ILE A 56 -10.49 -5.64 21.51
C ILE A 56 -9.21 -6.30 20.97
N ILE A 57 -8.31 -5.50 20.38
CA ILE A 57 -7.02 -5.97 19.87
C ILE A 57 -6.13 -6.47 21.01
N GLN A 58 -6.09 -5.73 22.13
CA GLN A 58 -5.31 -6.08 23.30
C GLN A 58 -5.83 -7.37 23.96
N GLU A 59 -7.15 -7.54 24.06
CA GLU A 59 -7.76 -8.79 24.53
C GLU A 59 -7.47 -9.98 23.61
N SER A 60 -7.42 -9.75 22.29
CA SER A 60 -7.20 -10.81 21.28
C SER A 60 -5.71 -11.10 21.00
N ASN A 61 -4.77 -10.43 21.67
CA ASN A 61 -3.32 -10.55 21.44
C ASN A 61 -2.91 -10.35 19.97
N LEU A 62 -3.60 -9.46 19.26
CA LEU A 62 -3.26 -9.13 17.87
C LEU A 62 -2.30 -7.94 17.85
N TYR A 63 -1.28 -7.98 16.99
CA TYR A 63 -0.40 -6.84 16.74
C TYR A 63 -0.79 -6.23 15.39
N THR A 64 -1.44 -5.07 15.42
CA THR A 64 -1.83 -4.34 14.22
C THR A 64 -1.65 -2.84 14.44
N GLN A 65 -1.42 -2.10 13.35
CA GLN A 65 -1.32 -0.65 13.38
C GLN A 65 -2.73 -0.07 13.23
N ILE A 66 -3.08 0.89 14.10
CA ILE A 66 -4.36 1.59 14.04
C ILE A 66 -4.06 3.02 13.60
N GLU A 67 -4.63 3.41 12.48
CA GLU A 67 -4.57 4.79 11.99
C GLU A 67 -5.99 5.34 11.92
N LEU A 68 -6.25 6.44 12.60
CA LEU A 68 -7.50 7.16 12.45
C LEU A 68 -7.53 7.80 11.06
N GLU A 69 -8.57 7.50 10.28
CA GLU A 69 -8.84 8.23 9.05
C GLU A 69 -9.18 9.68 9.40
N LYS A 70 -8.13 10.52 9.43
CA LYS A 70 -8.30 11.95 9.54
C LYS A 70 -8.90 12.41 8.22
N ILE A 71 -10.21 12.65 8.21
CA ILE A 71 -10.85 13.36 7.10
C ILE A 71 -10.03 14.61 6.88
N MET A 72 -9.35 14.66 5.74
CA MET A 72 -8.56 15.79 5.30
C MET A 72 -9.51 16.97 5.15
N SER A 73 -9.62 17.78 6.20
CA SER A 73 -10.21 19.10 6.10
C SER A 73 -9.27 19.91 5.21
N LEU A 74 -9.68 20.09 3.95
CA LEU A 74 -9.14 21.11 3.06
C LEU A 74 -9.13 22.47 3.76
#